data_AF-Q8KH42-F1
#
_entry.id   AF-Q8KH42-F1
#
_cell.length_a   1.000
_cell.length_b   1.000
_cell.length_c   1.000
_cell.angle_alpha   90.00
_cell.angle_beta   90.00
_cell.angle_gamma   90.00
#
_symmetry.space_group_name_H-M   'P 1'
#
loop_
_entity.id
_entity.type
_entity.pdbx_description
1 polymer ?
#
loop_
_entity_poly.entity_id
_entity_poly.type
_entity_poly.pdbx_seq_one_letter_code
_entity_poly.pdbx_strand_id
1 'polypeptide(L)'
;ILQRMRTLSLQSSNETNTAEERQKVADELLQLKDEVERISSSIEFNGKKLLDGSSTEIRLQVGANFGTNVAGTTNNNNEIKVALVNTSSIMSKAGITSSTIASLNVDGASGTDAAKQMVSSLDMAL
;
A
#
# COMPACT_ATOMS: atom_id res chain seq x y z
N ILE A 1 3.80 9.58 -3.41
CA ILE A 1 4.78 8.47 -3.48
C ILE A 1 4.29 7.37 -4.41
N LEU A 2 3.11 6.78 -4.20
CA LEU A 2 2.57 5.72 -5.06
C LEU A 2 2.45 6.11 -6.56
N GLN A 3 2.03 7.34 -6.85
CA GLN A 3 2.01 7.84 -8.24
C GLN A 3 3.41 7.93 -8.87
N ARG A 4 4.45 8.23 -8.08
CA ARG A 4 5.85 8.25 -8.53
C ARG A 4 6.36 6.83 -8.80
N MET A 5 6.05 5.87 -7.91
CA MET A 5 6.33 4.45 -8.12
C MET A 5 5.69 3.95 -9.42
N ARG A 6 4.44 4.35 -9.70
CA ARG A 6 3.75 4.02 -10.96
C ARG A 6 4.49 4.55 -12.19
N THR A 7 4.92 5.82 -12.17
CA THR A 7 5.68 6.39 -13.29
C THR A 7 7.01 5.65 -13.51
N LEU A 8 7.69 5.26 -12.44
CA LEU A 8 8.94 4.49 -12.50
C LEU A 8 8.72 3.06 -13.02
N SER A 9 7.69 2.36 -12.55
CA SER A 9 7.32 1.04 -13.06
C SER A 9 6.94 1.09 -14.54
N LEU A 10 6.24 2.15 -14.97
CA LEU A 10 5.92 2.37 -16.39
C LEU A 10 7.19 2.63 -17.21
N GLN A 11 8.12 3.44 -16.70
CA GLN A 11 9.40 3.68 -17.33
C GLN A 11 10.20 2.38 -17.47
N SER A 12 10.24 1.54 -16.43
CA SER A 12 10.92 0.22 -16.43
C SER A 12 10.24 -0.82 -17.34
N SER A 13 8.96 -0.65 -17.65
CA SER A 13 8.19 -1.55 -18.52
C SER A 13 8.54 -1.41 -20.00
N ASN A 14 9.39 -0.45 -20.37
CA ASN A 14 9.87 -0.31 -21.75
C ASN A 14 10.99 -1.34 -22.04
N GLU A 15 10.86 -2.09 -23.12
CA GLU A 15 11.78 -3.20 -23.46
C GLU A 15 13.20 -2.74 -23.81
N THR A 16 13.37 -1.50 -24.27
CA THR A 16 14.65 -0.91 -24.68
C THR A 16 15.55 -0.41 -23.54
N ASN A 17 15.10 -0.46 -22.28
CA ASN A 17 15.97 -0.07 -21.16
C ASN A 17 17.10 -1.09 -20.97
N THR A 18 18.30 -0.59 -20.72
CA THR A 18 19.45 -1.42 -20.34
C THR A 18 19.29 -1.96 -18.91
N ALA A 19 19.98 -3.06 -18.59
CA ALA A 19 19.99 -3.63 -17.24
C ALA A 19 20.43 -2.59 -16.17
N GLU A 20 21.37 -1.71 -16.50
CA GLU A 20 21.83 -0.64 -15.60
C GLU A 20 20.76 0.42 -15.33
N GLU A 21 19.94 0.77 -16.33
CA GLU A 21 18.83 1.71 -16.17
C GLU A 21 17.70 1.09 -15.34
N ARG A 22 17.40 -0.20 -15.55
CA ARG A 22 16.42 -0.93 -14.71
C ARG A 22 16.89 -1.04 -13.26
N GLN A 23 18.19 -1.27 -13.03
CA GLN A 23 18.75 -1.30 -11.68
C GLN A 23 18.57 0.04 -10.95
N LYS A 24 18.86 1.17 -11.62
CA LYS A 24 18.66 2.50 -11.03
C LYS A 24 17.19 2.77 -10.69
N VAL A 25 16.27 2.32 -11.55
CA VAL A 25 14.83 2.44 -11.30
C VAL A 25 14.40 1.52 -10.15
N ALA A 26 14.95 0.32 -10.04
CA ALA A 26 14.69 -0.60 -8.93
C ALA A 26 15.20 -0.03 -7.59
N ASP A 27 16.37 0.61 -7.59
CA ASP A 27 16.93 1.28 -6.40
C ASP A 27 16.05 2.46 -5.96
N GLU A 28 15.55 3.29 -6.89
CA GLU A 28 14.60 4.37 -6.57
C GLU A 28 13.25 3.79 -6.06
N LEU A 29 12.76 2.70 -6.66
CA LEU A 29 11.55 2.01 -6.19
C LEU A 29 11.70 1.45 -4.77
N LEU A 30 12.88 0.92 -4.42
CA LEU A 30 13.19 0.45 -3.07
C LEU A 30 13.15 1.60 -2.06
N GLN A 31 13.80 2.72 -2.36
CA GLN A 31 13.77 3.90 -1.48
C GLN A 31 12.34 4.43 -1.29
N LEU A 32 11.53 4.46 -2.35
CA LEU A 32 10.14 4.88 -2.26
C LEU A 32 9.29 3.90 -1.44
N LYS A 33 9.55 2.59 -1.55
CA LYS A 33 8.90 1.58 -0.72
C LYS A 33 9.23 1.79 0.76
N ASP A 34 10.51 1.99 1.09
CA ASP A 34 10.94 2.21 2.47
C ASP A 34 10.29 3.47 3.07
N GLU A 35 10.15 4.54 2.28
CA GLU A 35 9.44 5.75 2.72
C GLU A 35 7.94 5.51 2.93
N VAL A 36 7.28 4.68 2.11
CA VAL A 36 5.89 4.27 2.34
C VAL A 36 5.75 3.48 3.63
N GLU A 37 6.68 2.56 3.91
CA GLU A 37 6.69 1.75 5.14
C GLU A 37 6.95 2.62 6.39
N ARG A 38 7.82 3.64 6.27
CA ARG A 38 8.03 4.64 7.32
C ARG A 38 6.77 5.47 7.60
N ILE A 39 6.07 5.94 6.56
CA ILE A 39 4.82 6.69 6.73
C ILE A 39 3.73 5.81 7.36
N SER A 40 3.62 4.58 6.87
CA SER A 40 2.69 3.56 7.38
C SER A 40 2.87 3.31 8.88
N SER A 41 4.11 3.18 9.34
CA SER A 41 4.46 2.94 10.74
C SER A 41 4.44 4.20 11.62
N SER A 42 4.64 5.39 11.04
CA SER A 42 4.67 6.66 11.80
C SER A 42 3.29 7.25 12.06
N ILE A 43 2.26 6.94 11.26
CA ILE A 43 0.94 7.53 11.44
C ILE A 43 0.20 6.83 12.59
N GLU A 44 0.00 7.59 13.66
CA GLU A 44 -0.73 7.17 14.84
C GLU A 44 -1.76 8.20 15.28
N PHE A 45 -2.85 7.71 15.86
CA PHE A 45 -3.83 8.55 16.54
C PHE A 45 -4.11 7.98 17.92
N ASN A 46 -3.89 8.80 18.94
CA ASN A 46 -4.06 8.42 20.35
C ASN A 46 -3.31 7.10 20.70
N GLY A 47 -2.07 6.97 20.23
CA GLY A 47 -1.23 5.79 20.45
C GLY A 47 -1.62 4.54 19.64
N LYS A 48 -2.64 4.59 18.78
CA LYS A 48 -2.99 3.51 17.85
C LYS A 48 -2.41 3.78 16.47
N LYS A 49 -1.65 2.82 15.94
CA LYS A 49 -1.19 2.84 14.57
C LYS A 49 -2.38 2.68 13.62
N LEU A 50 -2.44 3.55 12.63
CA LEU A 50 -3.56 3.59 11.70
C LEU A 50 -3.25 2.81 10.42
N LEU A 51 -2.05 2.99 9.86
CA LEU A 51 -1.76 2.57 8.49
C LEU A 51 -0.79 1.38 8.38
N ASP A 52 -0.48 0.72 9.50
CA ASP A 52 0.54 -0.35 9.60
C ASP A 52 0.01 -1.76 9.26
N GLY A 53 -1.26 -2.01 9.54
CA GLY A 53 -1.94 -3.29 9.27
C GLY A 53 -2.73 -3.77 10.48
N SER A 54 -2.41 -3.23 11.65
CA SER A 54 -3.03 -3.61 12.92
C SER A 54 -4.47 -3.11 13.05
N SER A 55 -4.77 -1.95 12.44
CA SER A 55 -6.09 -1.34 12.45
C SER A 55 -6.74 -1.45 11.07
N THR A 56 -7.90 -2.09 11.00
CA THR A 56 -8.72 -2.22 9.78
C THR A 56 -9.85 -1.20 9.71
N GLU A 57 -10.23 -0.62 10.85
CA GLU A 57 -11.35 0.31 10.98
C GLU A 57 -11.09 1.28 12.16
N ILE A 58 -11.37 2.56 11.96
CA ILE A 58 -11.50 3.54 13.04
C ILE A 58 -12.99 3.77 13.26
N ARG A 59 -13.42 3.66 14.52
CA ARG A 59 -14.75 4.06 14.97
C ARG A 59 -14.64 5.37 15.72
N LEU A 60 -15.23 6.43 15.16
CA LEU A 60 -15.35 7.72 15.83
C LEU A 60 -16.76 7.83 16.41
N GLN A 61 -16.85 7.88 17.73
CA GLN A 61 -18.11 8.15 18.42
C GLN A 61 -18.49 9.62 18.23
N VAL A 62 -19.66 9.89 17.66
CA VAL A 62 -20.16 11.26 17.38
C VAL A 62 -21.45 11.59 18.12
N GLY A 63 -21.88 10.76 19.06
CA GLY A 63 -23.09 10.99 19.85
C GLY A 63 -23.07 10.37 21.25
N ALA A 64 -24.09 10.68 22.04
CA ALA A 64 -24.15 10.38 23.47
C ALA A 64 -24.36 8.89 23.83
N ASN A 65 -24.69 8.04 22.85
CA ASN A 65 -25.01 6.62 23.06
C ASN A 65 -24.16 5.74 22.14
N PHE A 66 -23.03 5.25 22.64
CA PHE A 66 -22.19 4.24 21.97
C PHE A 66 -21.96 3.09 22.93
N GLY A 67 -22.08 1.87 22.42
CA GLY A 67 -21.89 0.64 23.19
C GLY A 67 -23.21 0.03 23.67
N THR A 68 -23.06 -0.94 24.57
CA THR A 68 -24.17 -1.73 25.09
C THR A 68 -24.73 -1.05 26.34
N ASN A 69 -26.01 -0.66 26.30
CA ASN A 69 -26.66 -0.14 27.50
C ASN A 69 -26.83 -1.26 28.55
N VAL A 70 -27.14 -0.91 29.81
CA VAL A 70 -27.40 -1.83 30.93
C VAL A 70 -28.47 -2.89 30.58
N ALA A 71 -29.35 -2.61 29.63
CA ALA A 71 -30.36 -3.53 29.11
C ALA A 71 -29.86 -4.51 28.02
N GLY A 72 -28.58 -4.52 27.66
CA GLY A 72 -28.01 -5.41 26.64
C GLY A 72 -28.21 -4.94 25.19
N THR A 73 -28.90 -3.82 24.97
CA THR A 73 -29.08 -3.25 23.62
C THR A 73 -27.81 -2.52 23.17
N THR A 74 -27.18 -3.00 22.10
CA THR A 74 -26.06 -2.32 21.42
C THR A 74 -26.60 -1.21 20.53
N ASN A 75 -26.15 0.03 20.73
CA ASN A 75 -26.43 1.15 19.84
C ASN A 75 -25.16 1.56 19.10
N ASN A 76 -25.19 1.36 17.78
CA ASN A 76 -24.11 1.57 16.83
C ASN A 76 -24.52 2.60 15.75
N ASN A 77 -25.61 3.33 15.98
CA ASN A 77 -26.14 4.34 15.05
C ASN A 77 -25.45 5.71 15.19
N ASN A 78 -24.59 5.88 16.20
CA ASN A 78 -23.91 7.15 16.52
C ASN A 78 -22.39 7.06 16.32
N GLU A 79 -21.95 6.19 15.41
CA GLU A 79 -20.55 6.01 15.02
C GLU A 79 -20.33 6.42 13.57
N ILE A 80 -19.24 7.15 13.32
CA ILE A 80 -18.65 7.23 12.00
C ILE A 80 -17.62 6.10 11.90
N LYS A 81 -17.86 5.17 10.98
CA LYS A 81 -16.91 4.13 10.63
C LYS A 81 -16.07 4.61 9.47
N VAL A 82 -14.76 4.68 9.69
CA VAL A 82 -13.78 4.93 8.63
C VAL A 82 -13.09 3.60 8.36
N ALA A 83 -13.31 3.04 7.18
CA ALA A 83 -12.55 1.90 6.71
C ALA A 83 -11.12 2.36 6.43
N LEU A 84 -10.13 1.70 7.03
CA LEU A 84 -8.74 2.04 6.79
C LEU A 84 -8.23 1.19 5.65
N VAL A 85 -7.87 1.84 4.55
CA VAL A 85 -7.15 1.20 3.47
C VAL A 85 -5.69 1.11 3.91
N ASN A 86 -5.27 -0.10 4.26
CA ASN A 86 -3.96 -0.30 4.86
C ASN A 86 -2.89 -0.47 3.79
N THR A 87 -1.82 0.31 3.88
CA THR A 87 -0.77 0.34 2.84
C THR A 87 -0.02 -0.99 2.71
N SER A 88 0.13 -1.76 3.79
CA SER A 88 0.74 -3.09 3.78
C SER A 88 -0.16 -4.15 3.11
N SER A 89 -1.47 -4.09 3.35
CA SER A 89 -2.43 -4.96 2.67
C SER A 89 -2.67 -4.55 1.22
N ILE A 90 -2.53 -3.26 0.88
CA ILE A 90 -2.41 -2.80 -0.51
C ILE A 90 -1.20 -3.47 -1.17
N MET A 91 0.01 -3.37 -0.61
CA MET A 91 1.22 -3.96 -1.21
C MET A 91 1.13 -5.49 -1.35
N SER A 92 0.56 -6.17 -0.37
CA SER A 92 0.30 -7.62 -0.40
C SER A 92 -0.71 -8.01 -1.48
N LYS A 93 -1.84 -7.31 -1.58
CA LYS A 93 -2.92 -7.58 -2.55
C LYS A 93 -2.54 -7.13 -3.97
N ALA A 94 -1.64 -6.15 -4.06
CA ALA A 94 -0.96 -5.70 -5.27
C ALA A 94 0.22 -6.63 -5.66
N GLY A 95 0.57 -7.68 -4.90
CA GLY A 95 1.69 -8.55 -5.26
C GLY A 95 3.04 -7.83 -5.37
N ILE A 96 3.21 -6.68 -4.73
CA ILE A 96 4.47 -5.93 -4.66
C ILE A 96 5.32 -6.57 -3.56
N THR A 97 5.92 -7.71 -3.90
CA THR A 97 6.79 -8.48 -3.00
C THR A 97 8.25 -8.27 -3.38
N SER A 98 9.17 -8.54 -2.45
CA SER A 98 10.61 -8.51 -2.73
C SER A 98 11.01 -9.41 -3.91
N SER A 99 10.27 -10.50 -4.13
CA SER A 99 10.41 -11.38 -5.30
C SER A 99 9.98 -10.72 -6.61
N THR A 100 8.87 -9.98 -6.63
CA THR A 100 8.40 -9.26 -7.82
C THR A 100 9.36 -8.13 -8.20
N ILE A 101 9.94 -7.47 -7.18
CA ILE A 101 10.98 -6.46 -7.38
C ILE A 101 12.26 -7.09 -7.93
N ALA A 102 12.68 -8.25 -7.39
CA ALA A 102 13.83 -8.98 -7.92
C ALA A 102 13.64 -9.43 -9.37
N SER A 103 12.41 -9.76 -9.78
CA SER A 103 12.11 -10.13 -11.17
C SER A 103 12.15 -8.97 -12.17
N LEU A 104 12.11 -7.71 -11.72
CA LEU A 104 12.34 -6.54 -12.60
C LEU A 104 13.78 -6.48 -13.12
N ASN A 105 14.72 -7.10 -12.39
CA ASN A 105 16.15 -7.11 -12.72
C ASN A 105 16.51 -8.16 -13.77
N VAL A 106 15.53 -8.91 -14.27
CA VAL A 106 15.72 -9.96 -15.27
C VAL A 106 15.58 -9.36 -16.66
N ASP A 107 16.59 -9.52 -17.52
CA ASP A 107 16.54 -9.05 -18.89
C ASP A 107 15.48 -9.79 -19.72
N GLY A 108 14.86 -9.09 -20.67
CA GLY A 108 13.89 -9.64 -21.62
C GLY A 108 12.45 -9.68 -21.10
N ALA A 109 11.63 -10.55 -21.69
CA ALA A 109 10.18 -10.59 -21.47
C ALA A 109 9.79 -10.74 -19.99
N SER A 110 10.58 -11.47 -19.20
CA SER A 110 10.31 -11.69 -17.77
C SER A 110 10.38 -10.41 -16.93
N GLY A 111 11.35 -9.52 -17.18
CA GLY A 111 11.43 -8.22 -16.50
C GLY A 111 10.34 -7.25 -16.94
N THR A 112 10.00 -7.28 -18.23
CA THR A 112 8.90 -6.48 -18.79
C THR A 112 7.54 -6.93 -18.24
N ASP A 113 7.31 -8.23 -18.09
CA ASP A 113 6.07 -8.77 -17.53
C ASP A 113 5.96 -8.49 -16.02
N ALA A 114 7.08 -8.53 -15.28
CA ALA A 114 7.12 -8.11 -13.88
C ALA A 114 6.78 -6.62 -13.72
N ALA A 115 7.28 -5.75 -14.60
CA ALA A 115 6.95 -4.33 -14.63
C ALA A 115 5.47 -4.08 -14.94
N LYS A 116 4.90 -4.79 -15.94
CA LYS A 116 3.47 -4.71 -16.27
C LYS A 116 2.58 -5.20 -15.12
N GLN A 117 2.98 -6.27 -14.45
CA GLN A 117 2.29 -6.74 -13.25
C GLN A 117 2.30 -5.67 -12.16
N MET A 118 3.46 -5.06 -11.86
CA MET A 118 3.51 -3.94 -10.90
C MET A 118 2.60 -2.78 -11.28
N VAL A 119 2.55 -2.39 -12.56
CA VAL A 119 1.66 -1.33 -13.05
C VAL A 119 0.20 -1.71 -12.82
N SER A 120 -0.21 -2.92 -13.24
CA SER A 120 -1.57 -3.43 -13.05
C SER A 120 -1.95 -3.48 -11.57
N SER A 121 -1.01 -3.86 -10.71
CA SER A 121 -1.21 -3.98 -9.29
C SER A 121 -1.33 -2.63 -8.57
N LEU A 122 -0.50 -1.65 -8.96
CA LEU A 122 -0.61 -0.27 -8.50
C LEU A 122 -1.93 0.36 -8.96
N ASP A 123 -2.39 0.04 -10.18
CA ASP A 123 -3.68 0.52 -10.70
C ASP A 123 -4.88 -0.08 -9.97
N MET A 124 -4.79 -1.32 -9.48
CA MET A 124 -5.83 -1.91 -8.63
C MET A 124 -5.85 -1.36 -7.19
N ALA A 125 -4.76 -0.74 -6.77
CA ALA A 125 -4.54 -0.22 -5.42
C ALA A 125 -4.94 1.25 -5.23
N LEU A 126 -5.05 2.01 -6.32
CA LEU A 126 -5.43 3.42 -6.40
C LEU A 126 -6.93 3.57 -6.68
#